data_AF-A0AA41FCV7-F1
#
_entry.id   AF-A0AA41FCV7-F1
#
_cell.length_a   1.000
_cell.length_b   1.000
_cell.length_c   1.000
_cell.angle_alpha   90.00
_cell.angle_beta   90.00
_cell.angle_gamma   90.00
#
_symmetry.space_group_name_H-M   'P 1'
#
loop_
_entity.id
_entity.type
_entity.pdbx_description
1 polymer ?
#
loop_
_entity_poly.entity_id
_entity_poly.type
_entity_poly.pdbx_seq_one_letter_code
_entity_poly.pdbx_strand_id
1 'polypeptide(L)'
;MAAAAGLCLAVWWSAATAVYADEAIKSVAVAVTSSVAANGDGGSVSATADSTKYHVVSCDFINGKSQWKAGDIPKVSIELAAEEGYYFNSINASGAHIRGADYVTSKKSDAKRSLTMTVKLKGVKGTLDRVEDAYWEEKPLGKARWAKVEGASSYEVKLFCDGSMVYHVPRTNSVSYDFFPYMTEAGDYYFKVRAVARSESESDYLKAGDWAESENQEITRKDAQAAGKRSVSTGVKGVNEKDGTGPQSQAPGWVQDQNGWWYKNEDGTYPVGKWNMIGDKWYLFDMNGYMLTGWQWKNDREYYLTSNGDMVTGWFQYNRIWYYLDPEQGKLTGTWLQQGDDWYYLNPDGSMATGWLLSQGSWYYLDPRDGRMVKDQVVGEYYIGQNGIWAP
;
A
#
# COMPACT_ATOMS: atom_id res chain seq x y z
N MET A 1 57.31 98.40 14.39
CA MET A 1 58.21 97.23 14.37
C MET A 1 57.66 96.24 15.40
N ALA A 2 56.77 95.33 15.03
CA ALA A 2 56.95 94.09 14.27
C ALA A 2 57.47 92.93 15.15
N ALA A 3 56.58 91.97 15.46
CA ALA A 3 56.85 90.53 15.48
C ALA A 3 55.51 89.79 15.64
N ALA A 4 54.92 89.37 14.52
CA ALA A 4 53.79 88.46 14.47
C ALA A 4 54.33 87.02 14.60
N ALA A 5 53.89 86.29 15.62
CA ALA A 5 54.15 84.87 15.76
C ALA A 5 53.12 84.09 14.93
N GLY A 6 53.56 83.53 13.81
CA GLY A 6 52.75 82.58 13.02
C GLY A 6 52.72 81.22 13.71
N LEU A 7 51.56 80.81 14.20
CA LEU A 7 51.30 79.43 14.58
C LEU A 7 50.92 78.63 13.32
N CYS A 8 51.78 77.69 12.92
CA CYS A 8 51.45 76.64 11.96
C CYS A 8 50.41 75.69 12.58
N LEU A 9 49.16 75.80 12.16
CA LEU A 9 48.14 74.76 12.37
C LEU A 9 48.30 73.70 11.28
N ALA A 10 48.98 72.60 11.61
CA ALA A 10 48.95 71.39 10.80
C ALA A 10 47.59 70.70 11.00
N VAL A 11 46.69 70.84 10.02
CA VAL A 11 45.43 70.09 9.98
C VAL A 11 45.75 68.68 9.49
N TRP A 12 45.75 67.72 10.42
CA TRP A 12 45.80 66.30 10.08
C TRP A 12 44.42 65.87 9.59
N TRP A 13 44.30 65.60 8.29
CA TRP A 13 43.10 64.98 7.75
C TRP A 13 43.17 63.47 8.03
N SER A 14 42.72 63.06 9.21
CA SER A 14 42.47 61.64 9.48
C SER A 14 41.18 61.26 8.77
N ALA A 15 41.28 60.71 7.57
CA ALA A 15 40.19 59.95 6.98
C ALA A 15 39.99 58.70 7.87
N ALA A 16 39.00 58.74 8.75
CA ALA A 16 38.53 57.56 9.45
C ALA A 16 37.89 56.64 8.40
N THR A 17 38.62 55.63 7.94
CA THR A 17 38.02 54.52 7.22
C THR A 17 37.06 53.82 8.19
N ALA A 18 35.76 53.97 7.95
CA ALA A 18 34.76 53.16 8.61
C ALA A 18 34.99 51.70 8.17
N VAL A 19 35.63 50.91 9.03
CA VAL A 19 35.66 49.45 8.89
C VAL A 19 34.26 48.97 9.27
N TYR A 20 33.38 48.84 8.28
CA TYR A 20 32.11 48.16 8.49
C TYR A 20 32.43 46.69 8.79
N ALA A 21 32.10 46.23 10.00
CA ALA A 21 32.21 44.82 10.33
C ALA A 21 31.22 44.03 9.47
N ASP A 22 31.69 42.96 8.83
CA ASP A 22 30.82 42.12 8.00
C ASP A 22 29.60 41.62 8.78
N GLU A 23 28.45 41.55 8.12
CA GLU A 23 27.21 41.06 8.70
C GLU A 23 27.07 39.53 8.56
N ALA A 24 26.63 38.88 9.65
CA ALA A 24 26.43 37.44 9.68
C ALA A 24 25.13 37.02 8.96
N ILE A 25 25.24 36.14 7.95
CA ILE A 25 24.13 35.41 7.34
C ILE A 25 23.75 34.26 8.28
N LYS A 26 22.56 34.33 8.88
CA LYS A 26 22.05 33.34 9.85
C LYS A 26 21.03 32.36 9.27
N SER A 27 20.50 32.66 8.08
CA SER A 27 19.56 31.82 7.35
C SER A 27 19.75 32.02 5.85
N VAL A 28 19.41 30.99 5.08
CA VAL A 28 19.45 31.01 3.62
C VAL A 28 18.12 30.53 3.06
N ALA A 29 17.74 31.07 1.91
CA ALA A 29 16.55 30.71 1.16
C ALA A 29 16.97 30.38 -0.28
N VAL A 30 16.68 29.15 -0.70
CA VAL A 30 17.05 28.65 -2.03
C VAL A 30 15.86 27.91 -2.62
N ALA A 31 15.57 28.14 -3.89
CA ALA A 31 14.64 27.31 -4.65
C ALA A 31 15.43 26.38 -5.56
N VAL A 32 15.13 25.08 -5.51
CA VAL A 32 15.77 24.05 -6.31
C VAL A 32 14.75 23.49 -7.29
N THR A 33 15.14 23.40 -8.55
CA THR A 33 14.33 22.81 -9.61
C THR A 33 15.13 21.75 -10.36
N SER A 34 14.44 20.74 -10.89
CA SER A 34 15.07 19.68 -11.65
C SER A 34 14.16 19.18 -12.77
N SER A 35 14.77 18.77 -13.88
CA SER A 35 14.11 18.12 -15.01
C SER A 35 14.30 16.61 -15.06
N VAL A 36 14.80 16.00 -13.98
CA VAL A 36 15.08 14.55 -13.94
C VAL A 36 13.79 13.73 -14.12
N ALA A 37 13.89 12.74 -15.00
CA ALA A 37 12.84 11.77 -15.27
C ALA A 37 13.44 10.36 -15.37
N ALA A 38 12.63 9.35 -15.06
CA ALA A 38 13.04 7.96 -15.21
C ALA A 38 13.32 7.65 -16.68
N ASN A 39 14.41 6.93 -16.95
CA ASN A 39 14.87 6.53 -18.30
C ASN A 39 15.16 7.70 -19.25
N GLY A 40 15.35 8.92 -18.72
CA GLY A 40 15.77 10.09 -19.50
C GLY A 40 17.29 10.29 -19.55
N ASP A 41 17.73 11.26 -20.36
CA ASP A 41 19.15 11.60 -20.56
C ASP A 41 19.70 12.45 -19.39
N GLY A 42 19.86 11.83 -18.22
CA GLY A 42 20.57 12.39 -17.06
C GLY A 42 19.90 13.55 -16.32
N GLY A 43 19.00 14.30 -16.99
CA GLY A 43 18.30 15.45 -16.42
C GLY A 43 19.22 16.61 -16.04
N SER A 44 18.62 17.69 -15.53
CA SER A 44 19.35 18.85 -15.01
C SER A 44 18.85 19.23 -13.62
N VAL A 45 19.66 19.97 -12.88
CA VAL A 45 19.28 20.61 -11.63
C VAL A 45 19.77 22.05 -11.64
N SER A 46 18.99 22.94 -11.06
CA SER A 46 19.39 24.33 -10.85
C SER A 46 18.90 24.80 -9.50
N ALA A 47 19.62 25.79 -8.95
CA ALA A 47 19.23 26.46 -7.73
C ALA A 47 19.26 27.97 -7.95
N THR A 48 18.29 28.67 -7.35
CA THR A 48 18.23 30.13 -7.36
C THR A 48 18.10 30.65 -5.94
N ALA A 49 18.77 31.75 -5.64
CA ALA A 49 18.63 32.51 -4.41
C ALA A 49 18.17 33.92 -4.74
N ASP A 50 17.13 34.40 -4.05
CA ASP A 50 16.69 35.79 -4.09
C ASP A 50 17.19 36.48 -2.83
N SER A 51 18.43 36.95 -2.88
CA SER A 51 19.15 37.52 -1.74
C SER A 51 20.16 38.54 -2.21
N THR A 52 20.29 39.65 -1.48
CA THR A 52 21.37 40.63 -1.68
C THR A 52 22.63 40.30 -0.88
N LYS A 53 22.60 39.21 -0.10
CA LYS A 53 23.70 38.84 0.84
C LYS A 53 24.57 37.70 0.33
N TYR A 54 24.07 36.93 -0.64
CA TYR A 54 24.75 35.78 -1.22
C TYR A 54 24.11 35.41 -2.56
N HIS A 55 24.86 34.73 -3.41
CA HIS A 55 24.37 34.16 -4.66
C HIS A 55 24.73 32.68 -4.78
N VAL A 56 24.04 31.97 -5.69
CA VAL A 56 24.34 30.57 -6.02
C VAL A 56 25.53 30.53 -6.97
N VAL A 57 26.55 29.75 -6.61
CA VAL A 57 27.77 29.53 -7.40
C VAL A 57 27.63 28.28 -8.26
N SER A 58 27.15 27.18 -7.66
CA SER A 58 27.01 25.89 -8.34
C SER A 58 25.84 25.09 -7.78
N CYS A 59 25.31 24.17 -8.59
CA CYS A 59 24.22 23.28 -8.23
C CYS A 59 24.35 21.99 -9.05
N ASP A 60 24.81 20.92 -8.40
CA ASP A 60 25.23 19.69 -9.09
C ASP A 60 24.67 18.44 -8.42
N PHE A 61 24.33 17.44 -9.23
CA PHE A 61 24.04 16.11 -8.71
C PHE A 61 25.30 15.46 -8.14
N ILE A 62 25.16 14.82 -6.98
CA ILE A 62 26.28 14.13 -6.30
C ILE A 62 26.04 12.63 -6.14
N ASN A 63 25.09 12.06 -6.89
CA ASN A 63 24.78 10.63 -6.86
C ASN A 63 25.82 9.79 -7.59
N GLY A 64 26.60 10.38 -8.51
CA GLY A 64 27.52 9.64 -9.39
C GLY A 64 26.80 8.78 -10.43
N LYS A 65 25.59 9.17 -10.85
CA LYS A 65 24.78 8.46 -11.85
C LYS A 65 24.58 9.31 -13.10
N SER A 66 24.56 8.69 -14.27
CA SER A 66 24.25 9.32 -15.57
C SER A 66 22.81 9.08 -16.04
N GLN A 67 22.11 8.11 -15.43
CA GLN A 67 20.73 7.77 -15.72
C GLN A 67 19.97 7.54 -14.41
N TRP A 68 18.67 7.82 -14.45
CA TRP A 68 17.79 7.75 -13.30
C TRP A 68 16.70 6.71 -13.52
N LYS A 69 16.41 5.94 -12.48
CA LYS A 69 15.25 5.05 -12.43
C LYS A 69 14.15 5.64 -11.57
N ALA A 70 12.92 5.16 -11.75
CA ALA A 70 11.80 5.55 -10.91
C ALA A 70 12.12 5.29 -9.43
N GLY A 71 11.83 6.25 -8.56
CA GLY A 71 12.09 6.16 -7.13
C GLY A 71 13.53 6.44 -6.69
N ASP A 72 14.50 6.58 -7.62
CA ASP A 72 15.81 7.09 -7.27
C ASP A 72 15.68 8.47 -6.60
N ILE A 73 16.51 8.76 -5.59
CA ILE A 73 16.46 10.03 -4.86
C ILE A 73 17.66 10.88 -5.28
N PRO A 74 17.45 11.98 -6.06
CA PRO A 74 18.52 12.89 -6.40
C PRO A 74 19.04 13.61 -5.16
N LYS A 75 20.36 13.57 -4.98
CA LYS A 75 21.12 14.33 -3.99
C LYS A 75 21.85 15.43 -4.74
N VAL A 76 21.73 16.64 -4.23
CA VAL A 76 22.24 17.84 -4.90
C VAL A 76 23.16 18.58 -3.94
N SER A 77 24.32 18.99 -4.44
CA SER A 77 25.22 19.93 -3.78
C SER A 77 24.98 21.32 -4.34
N ILE A 78 24.77 22.30 -3.46
CA ILE A 78 24.57 23.70 -3.81
C ILE A 78 25.66 24.51 -3.12
N GLU A 79 26.45 25.25 -3.87
CA GLU A 79 27.42 26.19 -3.30
C GLU A 79 26.87 27.61 -3.36
N LEU A 80 26.92 28.31 -2.22
CA LEU A 80 26.60 29.72 -2.11
C LEU A 80 27.87 30.50 -1.78
N ALA A 81 28.04 31.67 -2.38
CA ALA A 81 29.08 32.64 -2.02
C ALA A 81 28.44 33.86 -1.35
N ALA A 82 29.05 34.35 -0.27
CA ALA A 82 28.62 35.57 0.39
C ALA A 82 29.05 36.79 -0.44
N GLU A 83 28.16 37.79 -0.51
CA GLU A 83 28.48 39.08 -1.10
C GLU A 83 29.44 39.88 -0.20
N GLU A 84 30.04 40.94 -0.76
CA GLU A 84 30.91 41.84 0.01
C GLU A 84 30.17 42.40 1.24
N GLY A 85 30.86 42.42 2.38
CA GLY A 85 30.26 42.85 3.65
C GLY A 85 29.47 41.76 4.37
N TYR A 86 29.41 40.52 3.87
CA TYR A 86 28.67 39.42 4.51
C TYR A 86 29.50 38.15 4.73
N TYR A 87 29.16 37.39 5.76
CA TYR A 87 29.75 36.05 5.99
C TYR A 87 28.72 35.05 6.49
N PHE A 88 28.92 33.77 6.18
CA PHE A 88 28.03 32.70 6.67
C PHE A 88 28.28 32.37 8.14
N ASN A 89 27.22 32.42 8.94
CA ASN A 89 27.19 31.70 10.20
C ASN A 89 26.88 30.21 9.95
N SER A 90 26.91 29.39 11.01
CA SER A 90 26.47 28.00 10.90
C SER A 90 24.97 27.94 10.58
N ILE A 91 24.63 27.25 9.49
CA ILE A 91 23.25 27.04 9.05
C ILE A 91 22.87 25.58 9.36
N ASN A 92 21.73 25.39 10.02
CA ASN A 92 21.16 24.08 10.28
C ASN A 92 19.80 23.97 9.58
N ALA A 93 19.05 22.90 9.84
CA ALA A 93 17.76 22.67 9.18
C ALA A 93 16.76 23.83 9.36
N SER A 94 16.72 24.49 10.52
CA SER A 94 15.78 25.61 10.74
C SER A 94 16.20 26.90 10.05
N GLY A 95 17.50 27.10 9.80
CA GLY A 95 18.04 28.23 9.04
C GLY A 95 18.10 28.00 7.53
N ALA A 96 17.76 26.81 7.04
CA ALA A 96 17.81 26.45 5.63
C ALA A 96 16.40 26.34 5.04
N HIS A 97 15.92 27.42 4.43
CA HIS A 97 14.59 27.48 3.82
C HIS A 97 14.68 27.07 2.35
N ILE A 98 14.45 25.78 2.09
CA ILE A 98 14.63 25.21 0.75
C ILE A 98 13.28 24.88 0.14
N ARG A 99 13.00 25.46 -1.02
CA ARG A 99 11.82 25.09 -1.83
C ARG A 99 12.23 24.04 -2.87
N GLY A 100 11.41 23.00 -3.02
CA GLY A 100 11.63 21.94 -4.01
C GLY A 100 12.60 20.83 -3.58
N ALA A 101 13.19 20.92 -2.39
CA ALA A 101 14.11 19.91 -1.85
C ALA A 101 14.10 19.89 -0.33
N ASP A 102 14.47 18.74 0.24
CA ASP A 102 14.66 18.54 1.68
C ASP A 102 16.12 18.80 2.07
N TYR A 103 16.33 19.57 3.14
CA TYR A 103 17.65 19.82 3.70
C TYR A 103 18.30 18.53 4.22
N VAL A 104 19.60 18.36 3.96
CA VAL A 104 20.41 17.26 4.53
C VAL A 104 21.50 17.82 5.44
N THR A 105 22.42 18.60 4.88
CA THR A 105 23.56 19.19 5.61
C THR A 105 23.97 20.52 5.01
N SER A 106 24.72 21.31 5.77
CA SER A 106 25.49 22.43 5.24
C SER A 106 26.86 22.51 5.90
N LYS A 107 27.84 23.04 5.17
CA LYS A 107 29.20 23.25 5.63
C LYS A 107 29.70 24.57 5.09
N LYS A 108 30.07 25.48 5.99
CA LYS A 108 30.74 26.74 5.62
C LYS A 108 32.24 26.50 5.45
N SER A 109 32.87 27.28 4.58
CA SER A 109 34.34 27.35 4.51
C SER A 109 34.93 28.00 5.76
N ASP A 110 36.23 27.78 5.99
CA ASP A 110 36.95 28.35 7.14
C ASP A 110 36.93 29.89 7.10
N ALA A 111 37.04 30.47 5.90
CA ALA A 111 36.91 31.90 5.66
C ALA A 111 35.45 32.41 5.78
N LYS A 112 34.47 31.50 5.91
CA LYS A 112 33.02 31.79 6.00
C LYS A 112 32.44 32.53 4.79
N ARG A 113 33.17 32.58 3.68
CA ARG A 113 32.73 33.24 2.44
C ARG A 113 31.94 32.32 1.52
N SER A 114 31.96 31.01 1.77
CA SER A 114 31.14 30.04 1.04
C SER A 114 30.41 29.09 1.97
N LEU A 115 29.27 28.60 1.51
CA LEU A 115 28.45 27.59 2.16
C LEU A 115 28.08 26.52 1.13
N THR A 116 28.53 25.29 1.35
CA THR A 116 28.08 24.12 0.58
C THR A 116 26.91 23.46 1.31
N MET A 117 25.79 23.30 0.64
CA MET A 117 24.60 22.62 1.14
C MET A 117 24.35 21.33 0.38
N THR A 118 24.00 20.27 1.10
CA THR A 118 23.48 19.04 0.50
C THR A 118 21.97 18.98 0.73
N VAL A 119 21.22 18.72 -0.33
CA VAL A 119 19.76 18.57 -0.31
C VAL A 119 19.34 17.27 -1.02
N LYS A 120 18.13 16.80 -0.74
CA LYS A 120 17.49 15.69 -1.47
C LYS A 120 16.24 16.17 -2.17
N LEU A 121 16.08 15.81 -3.43
CA LEU A 121 14.81 16.02 -4.15
C LEU A 121 13.83 14.89 -3.80
N LYS A 122 12.55 15.08 -4.17
CA LYS A 122 11.61 13.96 -4.22
C LYS A 122 12.14 12.86 -5.15
N GLY A 123 11.74 11.62 -4.88
CA GLY A 123 12.11 10.51 -5.75
C GLY A 123 11.67 10.74 -7.19
N VAL A 124 12.45 10.23 -8.14
CA VAL A 124 12.18 10.38 -9.57
C VAL A 124 10.83 9.76 -9.90
N LYS A 125 9.95 10.56 -10.52
CA LYS A 125 8.59 10.13 -10.88
C LYS A 125 8.65 9.02 -11.92
N GLY A 126 7.83 7.99 -11.73
CA GLY A 126 7.70 6.89 -12.69
C GLY A 126 7.03 5.65 -12.12
N THR A 127 7.10 4.56 -12.88
CA THR A 127 6.67 3.22 -12.47
C THR A 127 7.89 2.42 -12.05
N LEU A 128 7.83 1.75 -10.90
CA LEU A 128 8.91 0.87 -10.43
C LEU A 128 9.08 -0.32 -11.38
N ASP A 129 10.33 -0.77 -11.54
CA ASP A 129 10.62 -1.96 -12.34
C ASP A 129 9.96 -3.20 -11.72
N ARG A 130 9.69 -4.20 -12.57
CA ARG A 130 9.24 -5.51 -12.12
C ARG A 130 10.30 -6.16 -11.23
N VAL A 131 9.85 -6.87 -10.20
CA VAL A 131 10.74 -7.66 -9.35
C VAL A 131 11.30 -8.85 -10.14
N GLU A 132 12.61 -9.05 -10.10
CA GLU A 132 13.27 -10.21 -10.69
C GLU A 132 13.56 -11.28 -9.62
N ASP A 133 13.81 -12.52 -10.06
CA ASP A 133 14.21 -13.65 -9.23
C ASP A 133 13.36 -13.85 -7.96
N ALA A 134 12.03 -13.98 -8.11
CA ALA A 134 11.16 -14.36 -6.99
C ALA A 134 11.21 -15.89 -6.80
N TYR A 135 11.78 -16.36 -5.68
CA TYR A 135 11.98 -17.79 -5.45
C TYR A 135 11.86 -18.19 -3.97
N TRP A 136 11.74 -19.49 -3.74
CA TRP A 136 11.78 -20.11 -2.42
C TRP A 136 13.21 -20.53 -2.07
N GLU A 137 13.69 -20.16 -0.88
CA GLU A 137 14.92 -20.76 -0.34
C GLU A 137 14.71 -22.26 -0.12
N GLU A 138 15.74 -23.05 -0.38
CA GLU A 138 15.69 -24.50 -0.18
C GLU A 138 15.45 -24.83 1.31
N LYS A 139 16.11 -24.10 2.22
CA LYS A 139 15.92 -24.17 3.66
C LYS A 139 16.12 -22.80 4.32
N PRO A 140 15.29 -22.42 5.32
CA PRO A 140 14.13 -23.16 5.81
C PRO A 140 12.95 -23.10 4.83
N LEU A 141 12.08 -24.12 4.88
CA LEU A 141 10.83 -24.17 4.10
C LEU A 141 9.99 -22.91 4.38
N GLY A 142 9.27 -22.41 3.37
CA GLY A 142 8.45 -21.19 3.46
C GLY A 142 9.22 -19.87 3.47
N LYS A 143 10.56 -19.88 3.35
CA LYS A 143 11.34 -18.65 3.25
C LYS A 143 11.38 -18.16 1.80
N ALA A 144 10.63 -17.11 1.51
CA ALA A 144 10.63 -16.44 0.21
C ALA A 144 11.75 -15.41 0.09
N ARG A 145 12.28 -15.24 -1.13
CA ARG A 145 13.24 -14.19 -1.52
C ARG A 145 12.95 -13.61 -2.89
N TRP A 146 13.41 -12.39 -3.10
CA TRP A 146 13.33 -11.73 -4.40
C TRP A 146 14.48 -10.74 -4.62
N ALA A 147 14.76 -10.39 -5.88
CA ALA A 147 15.77 -9.38 -6.19
C ALA A 147 15.34 -7.98 -5.73
N LYS A 148 16.32 -7.16 -5.35
CA LYS A 148 16.08 -5.76 -4.99
C LYS A 148 15.79 -4.95 -6.26
N VAL A 149 14.65 -4.26 -6.28
CA VAL A 149 14.33 -3.25 -7.29
C VAL A 149 14.97 -1.91 -6.88
N GLU A 150 15.73 -1.31 -7.80
CA GLU A 150 16.31 0.02 -7.57
C GLU A 150 15.21 1.09 -7.48
N GLY A 151 15.36 2.05 -6.57
CA GLY A 151 14.34 3.07 -6.31
C GLY A 151 13.10 2.58 -5.55
N ALA A 152 12.92 1.27 -5.35
CA ALA A 152 11.82 0.74 -4.55
C ALA A 152 12.02 1.03 -3.06
N SER A 153 11.01 1.64 -2.45
CA SER A 153 10.93 1.97 -1.03
C SER A 153 10.30 0.85 -0.19
N SER A 154 9.52 -0.04 -0.81
CA SER A 154 8.87 -1.18 -0.17
C SER A 154 8.42 -2.24 -1.20
N TYR A 155 7.93 -3.39 -0.72
CA TYR A 155 7.33 -4.45 -1.51
C TYR A 155 5.98 -4.86 -0.91
N GLU A 156 5.04 -5.20 -1.78
CA GLU A 156 3.80 -5.89 -1.44
C GLU A 156 3.96 -7.36 -1.82
N VAL A 157 3.58 -8.28 -0.92
CA VAL A 157 3.78 -9.73 -1.11
C VAL A 157 2.52 -10.49 -0.77
N LYS A 158 2.09 -11.42 -1.62
CA LYS A 158 0.90 -12.25 -1.43
C LYS A 158 1.26 -13.71 -1.54
N LEU A 159 0.84 -14.51 -0.57
CA LEU A 159 1.00 -15.96 -0.56
C LEU A 159 -0.29 -16.61 -1.07
N PHE A 160 -0.14 -17.62 -1.92
CA PHE A 160 -1.23 -18.42 -2.46
C PHE A 160 -0.99 -19.90 -2.15
N CYS A 161 -2.07 -20.65 -1.94
CA CYS A 161 -2.09 -22.11 -1.86
C CYS A 161 -3.15 -22.60 -2.85
N ASP A 162 -2.79 -23.48 -3.77
CA ASP A 162 -3.70 -24.07 -4.78
C ASP A 162 -4.58 -23.00 -5.49
N GLY A 163 -3.97 -21.87 -5.83
CA GLY A 163 -4.65 -20.75 -6.52
C GLY A 163 -5.38 -19.75 -5.61
N SER A 164 -5.60 -20.08 -4.34
CA SER A 164 -6.26 -19.19 -3.38
C SER A 164 -5.26 -18.37 -2.58
N MET A 165 -5.46 -17.04 -2.50
CA MET A 165 -4.64 -16.19 -1.62
C MET A 165 -4.90 -16.55 -0.15
N VAL A 166 -3.84 -16.87 0.58
CA VAL A 166 -3.89 -17.31 1.99
C VAL A 166 -3.20 -16.34 2.95
N TYR A 167 -2.31 -15.48 2.46
CA TYR A 167 -1.66 -14.46 3.29
C TYR A 167 -1.21 -13.25 2.47
N HIS A 168 -1.15 -12.08 3.09
CA HIS A 168 -0.78 -10.83 2.41
C HIS A 168 0.04 -9.92 3.32
N VAL A 169 1.16 -9.45 2.78
CA VAL A 169 2.05 -8.48 3.38
C VAL A 169 1.93 -7.19 2.56
N PRO A 170 1.12 -6.21 3.00
CA PRO A 170 0.86 -5.00 2.22
C PRO A 170 2.12 -4.18 1.99
N ARG A 171 3.05 -4.19 2.96
CA ARG A 171 4.34 -3.50 2.88
C ARG A 171 5.43 -4.23 3.67
N THR A 172 6.56 -4.48 3.03
CA THR A 172 7.83 -4.86 3.67
C THR A 172 8.99 -4.12 3.03
N ASN A 173 10.05 -3.81 3.79
CA ASN A 173 11.30 -3.22 3.27
C ASN A 173 12.42 -4.27 3.11
N SER A 174 12.12 -5.52 3.47
CA SER A 174 13.00 -6.67 3.25
C SER A 174 12.85 -7.18 1.82
N VAL A 175 13.87 -7.84 1.31
CA VAL A 175 13.84 -8.63 0.06
C VAL A 175 13.60 -10.12 0.32
N SER A 176 13.01 -10.41 1.48
CA SER A 176 12.65 -11.76 1.91
C SER A 176 11.50 -11.71 2.91
N TYR A 177 10.72 -12.79 2.97
CA TYR A 177 9.66 -12.97 3.97
C TYR A 177 9.59 -14.43 4.40
N ASP A 178 9.28 -14.69 5.67
CA ASP A 178 9.06 -16.04 6.18
C ASP A 178 7.55 -16.34 6.19
N PHE A 179 7.11 -17.11 5.21
CA PHE A 179 5.72 -17.52 5.05
C PHE A 179 5.39 -18.82 5.77
N PHE A 180 6.38 -19.57 6.24
CA PHE A 180 6.17 -20.90 6.81
C PHE A 180 5.06 -20.95 7.87
N PRO A 181 4.95 -19.98 8.81
CA PRO A 181 3.89 -19.99 9.81
C PRO A 181 2.46 -19.89 9.26
N TYR A 182 2.28 -19.41 8.03
CA TYR A 182 0.98 -19.23 7.37
C TYR A 182 0.66 -20.37 6.39
N MET A 183 1.56 -21.32 6.23
CA MET A 183 1.39 -22.50 5.37
C MET A 183 0.74 -23.64 6.16
N THR A 184 -0.45 -23.40 6.71
CA THR A 184 -1.12 -24.32 7.66
C THR A 184 -1.95 -25.42 7.00
N GLU A 185 -2.02 -25.44 5.67
CA GLU A 185 -2.70 -26.47 4.89
C GLU A 185 -1.69 -27.13 3.94
N ALA A 186 -1.91 -28.40 3.61
CA ALA A 186 -1.08 -29.07 2.61
C ALA A 186 -1.53 -28.64 1.21
N GLY A 187 -0.58 -28.42 0.31
CA GLY A 187 -0.86 -27.97 -1.06
C GLY A 187 0.35 -27.31 -1.70
N ASP A 188 0.15 -26.78 -2.91
CA ASP A 188 1.18 -26.07 -3.66
C ASP A 188 1.13 -24.58 -3.35
N TYR A 189 2.21 -24.09 -2.72
CA TYR A 189 2.34 -22.68 -2.36
C TYR A 189 3.22 -21.91 -3.33
N TYR A 190 2.76 -20.73 -3.73
CA TYR A 190 3.58 -19.76 -4.45
C TYR A 190 3.30 -18.36 -3.90
N PHE A 191 4.21 -17.43 -4.13
CA PHE A 191 3.98 -16.04 -3.76
C PHE A 191 4.09 -15.11 -4.95
N LYS A 192 3.33 -14.02 -4.89
CA LYS A 192 3.46 -12.87 -5.78
C LYS A 192 4.10 -11.72 -5.04
N VAL A 193 5.04 -11.03 -5.67
CA VAL A 193 5.70 -9.85 -5.10
C VAL A 193 5.75 -8.73 -6.13
N ARG A 194 5.56 -7.47 -5.68
CA ARG A 194 5.82 -6.29 -6.51
C ARG A 194 6.44 -5.17 -5.70
N ALA A 195 7.24 -4.34 -6.36
CA ALA A 195 7.79 -3.13 -5.78
C ALA A 195 6.69 -2.06 -5.65
N VAL A 196 6.61 -1.40 -4.50
CA VAL A 196 5.57 -0.39 -4.19
C VAL A 196 6.15 0.80 -3.43
N ALA A 197 5.44 1.93 -3.52
CA ALA A 197 5.65 3.09 -2.66
C ALA A 197 5.41 2.75 -1.18
N ARG A 198 6.26 3.26 -0.28
CA ARG A 198 6.17 2.98 1.16
C ARG A 198 5.07 3.78 1.84
N SER A 199 4.75 4.98 1.33
CA SER A 199 3.73 5.87 1.88
C SER A 199 2.87 6.48 0.77
N GLU A 200 1.72 7.04 1.17
CA GLU A 200 0.83 7.77 0.26
C GLU A 200 1.54 8.96 -0.42
N SER A 201 2.38 9.68 0.34
CA SER A 201 3.17 10.79 -0.21
C SER A 201 4.14 10.37 -1.32
N GLU A 202 4.61 9.11 -1.30
CA GLU A 202 5.43 8.56 -2.38
C GLU A 202 4.57 8.09 -3.55
N SER A 203 3.37 7.55 -3.29
CA SER A 203 2.41 7.07 -4.31
C SER A 203 1.96 8.16 -5.30
N ASP A 204 2.06 9.43 -4.92
CA ASP A 204 1.80 10.58 -5.79
C ASP A 204 2.72 10.60 -7.02
N TYR A 205 3.98 10.19 -6.86
CA TYR A 205 4.98 10.21 -7.93
C TYR A 205 5.51 8.82 -8.32
N LEU A 206 5.33 7.81 -7.47
CA LEU A 206 5.88 6.48 -7.68
C LEU A 206 4.74 5.46 -7.82
N LYS A 207 4.62 4.86 -9.00
CA LYS A 207 3.65 3.80 -9.27
C LYS A 207 4.25 2.43 -9.01
N ALA A 208 3.41 1.52 -8.52
CA ALA A 208 3.80 0.14 -8.27
C ALA A 208 4.26 -0.55 -9.56
N GLY A 209 5.27 -1.41 -9.43
CA GLY A 209 5.71 -2.26 -10.53
C GLY A 209 4.78 -3.45 -10.75
N ASP A 210 5.07 -4.21 -11.81
CA ASP A 210 4.34 -5.42 -12.13
C ASP A 210 4.59 -6.54 -11.11
N TRP A 211 3.62 -7.45 -11.00
CA TRP A 211 3.76 -8.64 -10.17
C TRP A 211 4.79 -9.61 -10.76
N ALA A 212 5.71 -10.06 -9.93
CA ALA A 212 6.49 -11.28 -10.14
C ALA A 212 5.85 -12.42 -9.34
N GLU A 213 5.92 -13.63 -9.87
CA GLU A 213 5.37 -14.85 -9.27
C GLU A 213 6.53 -15.84 -9.08
N SER A 214 6.57 -16.50 -7.93
CA SER A 214 7.52 -17.58 -7.68
C SER A 214 7.06 -18.89 -8.31
N GLU A 215 7.97 -19.86 -8.39
CA GLU A 215 7.60 -21.26 -8.58
C GLU A 215 6.80 -21.79 -7.37
N ASN A 216 6.19 -22.97 -7.54
CA ASN A 216 5.48 -23.66 -6.47
C ASN A 216 6.46 -24.33 -5.50
N GLN A 217 6.11 -24.31 -4.21
CA GLN A 217 6.70 -25.12 -3.16
C GLN A 217 5.60 -25.98 -2.54
N GLU A 218 5.73 -27.30 -2.68
CA GLU A 218 4.81 -28.24 -2.06
C GLU A 218 5.00 -28.24 -0.55
N ILE A 219 3.90 -28.08 0.19
CA ILE A 219 3.85 -28.21 1.64
C ILE A 219 3.07 -29.48 1.97
N THR A 220 3.72 -30.44 2.64
CA THR A 220 3.05 -31.67 3.03
C THR A 220 2.14 -31.46 4.24
N ARG A 221 1.22 -32.39 4.50
CA ARG A 221 0.39 -32.36 5.74
C ARG A 221 1.23 -32.30 7.01
N LYS A 222 2.42 -32.91 7.03
CA LYS A 222 3.32 -32.89 8.18
C LYS A 222 3.94 -31.51 8.36
N ASP A 223 4.34 -30.86 7.27
CA ASP A 223 4.90 -29.51 7.29
C ASP A 223 3.85 -28.49 7.73
N ALA A 224 2.64 -28.60 7.19
CA ALA A 224 1.48 -27.78 7.56
C ALA A 224 1.14 -27.87 9.05
N GLN A 225 1.19 -29.09 9.63
CA GLN A 225 1.04 -29.28 11.07
C GLN A 225 2.19 -28.66 11.88
N ALA A 226 3.40 -28.59 11.34
CA ALA A 226 4.53 -27.95 11.99
C ALA A 226 4.45 -26.42 11.91
N ALA A 227 3.98 -25.87 10.78
CA ALA A 227 3.68 -24.47 10.58
C ALA A 227 2.69 -23.93 11.63
N GLY A 228 1.56 -24.62 11.81
CA GLY A 228 0.52 -24.22 12.77
C GLY A 228 0.97 -24.21 14.25
N LYS A 229 2.07 -24.89 14.59
CA LYS A 229 2.66 -24.86 15.94
C LYS A 229 3.62 -23.69 16.13
N ARG A 230 4.01 -23.02 15.05
CA ARG A 230 5.03 -21.97 15.02
C ARG A 230 4.33 -20.60 14.91
N SER A 231 3.37 -20.32 15.79
CA SER A 231 2.69 -19.02 15.83
C SER A 231 3.71 -17.88 15.92
N VAL A 232 3.63 -16.97 14.96
CA VAL A 232 4.46 -15.77 14.88
C VAL A 232 4.14 -14.88 16.07
N SER A 233 5.10 -14.72 16.98
CA SER A 233 5.17 -13.51 17.80
C SER A 233 5.43 -12.35 16.84
N THR A 234 4.36 -11.66 16.44
CA THR A 234 4.48 -10.42 15.67
C THR A 234 5.34 -9.47 16.48
N GLY A 235 6.53 -9.16 15.98
CA GLY A 235 7.52 -8.30 16.60
C GLY A 235 7.06 -6.86 16.77
N VAL A 236 6.16 -6.63 17.72
CA VAL A 236 6.03 -5.36 18.42
C VAL A 236 7.27 -5.27 19.32
N LYS A 237 8.22 -4.41 18.96
CA LYS A 237 9.30 -4.01 19.86
C LYS A 237 8.67 -3.56 21.17
N GLY A 238 9.04 -4.22 22.26
CA GLY A 238 8.69 -3.80 23.60
C GLY A 238 9.05 -2.33 23.79
N VAL A 239 8.03 -1.53 24.04
CA VAL A 239 8.22 -0.23 24.68
C VAL A 239 8.49 -0.56 26.14
N ASN A 240 9.67 -0.19 26.63
CA ASN A 240 9.96 -0.21 28.06
C ASN A 240 9.09 0.86 28.72
N GLU A 241 8.05 0.46 29.43
CA GLU A 241 7.42 1.31 30.44
C GLU A 241 7.32 0.55 31.76
N LYS A 242 8.09 1.04 32.73
CA LYS A 242 7.79 0.89 34.14
C LYS A 242 6.51 1.67 34.40
N ASP A 243 5.42 1.01 34.70
CA ASP A 243 4.63 1.24 35.91
C ASP A 243 3.49 0.23 36.01
N GLY A 244 3.19 -0.16 37.24
CA GLY A 244 2.35 -1.31 37.56
C GLY A 244 0.88 -1.16 37.19
N THR A 245 0.32 -2.23 36.66
CA THR A 245 -0.88 -2.95 37.16
C THR A 245 -1.02 -4.22 36.30
N GLY A 246 -1.31 -5.37 36.92
CA GLY A 246 -1.16 -6.69 36.30
C GLY A 246 -2.01 -6.93 35.03
N PRO A 247 -1.66 -7.92 34.19
CA PRO A 247 -2.35 -8.15 32.93
C PRO A 247 -3.75 -8.72 33.20
N GLN A 248 -4.77 -7.89 32.97
CA GLN A 248 -6.16 -8.32 32.88
C GLN A 248 -6.31 -9.14 31.60
N SER A 249 -6.29 -10.47 31.75
CA SER A 249 -6.61 -11.41 30.67
C SER A 249 -8.04 -11.13 30.18
N GLN A 250 -8.17 -10.41 29.06
CA GLN A 250 -9.46 -10.17 28.42
C GLN A 250 -9.89 -11.43 27.66
N ALA A 251 -11.09 -11.91 27.99
CA ALA A 251 -11.78 -13.06 27.39
C ALA A 251 -11.85 -13.00 25.86
N PRO A 252 -11.98 -14.15 25.15
CA PRO A 252 -12.22 -14.18 23.70
C PRO A 252 -13.46 -13.35 23.34
N GLY A 253 -13.48 -12.82 22.13
CA GLY A 253 -14.67 -12.11 21.64
C GLY A 253 -14.40 -11.12 20.53
N TRP A 254 -15.50 -10.51 20.10
CA TRP A 254 -15.51 -9.43 19.12
C TRP A 254 -14.90 -8.15 19.70
N VAL A 255 -13.98 -7.56 18.96
CA VAL A 255 -13.32 -6.29 19.29
C VAL A 255 -13.51 -5.34 18.12
N GLN A 256 -13.77 -4.07 18.40
CA GLN A 256 -13.91 -3.04 17.37
C GLN A 256 -12.86 -1.95 17.59
N ASP A 257 -12.19 -1.55 16.50
CA ASP A 257 -11.32 -0.37 16.47
C ASP A 257 -11.73 0.58 15.34
N GLN A 258 -10.89 1.57 15.03
CA GLN A 258 -11.13 2.57 13.97
C GLN A 258 -11.23 1.98 12.55
N ASN A 259 -10.69 0.78 12.33
CA ASN A 259 -10.65 0.12 11.03
C ASN A 259 -11.79 -0.90 10.87
N GLY A 260 -12.28 -1.48 11.97
CA GLY A 260 -13.46 -2.36 11.94
C GLY A 260 -13.54 -3.35 13.09
N TRP A 261 -14.38 -4.36 12.89
CA TRP A 261 -14.54 -5.48 13.81
C TRP A 261 -13.51 -6.56 13.52
N TRP A 262 -12.89 -7.13 14.55
CA TRP A 262 -12.05 -8.33 14.48
C TRP A 262 -12.42 -9.28 15.62
N TYR A 263 -12.01 -10.54 15.53
CA TYR A 263 -12.33 -11.54 16.54
C TYR A 263 -11.09 -12.05 17.25
N LYS A 264 -11.03 -11.89 18.57
CA LYS A 264 -9.95 -12.44 19.39
C LYS A 264 -10.32 -13.85 19.85
N ASN A 265 -9.49 -14.82 19.48
CA ASN A 265 -9.60 -16.21 19.94
C ASN A 265 -9.16 -16.35 21.41
N GLU A 266 -9.48 -17.49 22.02
CA GLU A 266 -9.12 -17.79 23.42
C GLU A 266 -7.61 -17.77 23.68
N ASP A 267 -6.82 -18.19 22.69
CA ASP A 267 -5.35 -18.19 22.73
C ASP A 267 -4.72 -16.81 22.44
N GLY A 268 -5.55 -15.79 22.23
CA GLY A 268 -5.12 -14.43 21.90
C GLY A 268 -4.81 -14.19 20.42
N THR A 269 -4.94 -15.20 19.55
CA THR A 269 -4.84 -15.05 18.10
C THR A 269 -6.13 -14.47 17.50
N TYR A 270 -6.16 -14.24 16.19
CA TYR A 270 -7.35 -13.78 15.47
C TYR A 270 -7.38 -14.36 14.04
N PRO A 271 -8.57 -14.54 13.44
CA PRO A 271 -8.70 -15.04 12.07
C PRO A 271 -8.23 -13.99 11.05
N VAL A 272 -7.52 -14.43 10.02
CA VAL A 272 -6.99 -13.58 8.94
C VAL A 272 -7.22 -14.28 7.60
N GLY A 273 -7.83 -13.58 6.66
CA GLY A 273 -7.98 -14.04 5.26
C GLY A 273 -8.89 -15.25 5.06
N LYS A 274 -9.62 -15.67 6.09
CA LYS A 274 -10.30 -16.97 6.15
C LYS A 274 -11.70 -16.88 6.71
N TRP A 275 -12.47 -17.92 6.40
CA TRP A 275 -13.75 -18.20 7.05
C TRP A 275 -13.50 -18.61 8.50
N ASN A 276 -14.35 -18.14 9.42
CA ASN A 276 -14.34 -18.57 10.81
C ASN A 276 -15.78 -18.73 11.31
N MET A 277 -16.06 -19.84 12.02
CA MET A 277 -17.37 -20.09 12.59
C MET A 277 -17.38 -19.63 14.05
N ILE A 278 -18.22 -18.65 14.37
CA ILE A 278 -18.31 -17.99 15.68
C ILE A 278 -19.78 -17.96 16.11
N GLY A 279 -20.14 -18.69 17.17
CA GLY A 279 -21.53 -18.73 17.66
C GLY A 279 -22.52 -19.19 16.59
N ASP A 280 -22.24 -20.33 15.94
CA ASP A 280 -23.05 -20.96 14.88
C ASP A 280 -23.25 -20.14 13.60
N LYS A 281 -22.45 -19.08 13.42
CA LYS A 281 -22.46 -18.24 12.23
C LYS A 281 -21.08 -18.21 11.58
N TRP A 282 -21.06 -18.24 10.25
CA TRP A 282 -19.84 -18.09 9.46
C TRP A 282 -19.54 -16.62 9.20
N TYR A 283 -18.30 -16.21 9.39
CA TYR A 283 -17.78 -14.87 9.09
C TYR A 283 -16.55 -15.02 8.21
N LEU A 284 -16.31 -14.08 7.30
CA LEU A 284 -15.07 -13.99 6.54
C LEU A 284 -14.24 -12.82 7.05
N PHE A 285 -12.94 -13.02 7.23
CA PHE A 285 -12.03 -11.98 7.65
C PHE A 285 -11.09 -11.61 6.52
N ASP A 286 -10.81 -10.32 6.38
CA ASP A 286 -9.82 -9.79 5.47
C ASP A 286 -8.40 -10.20 5.89
N MET A 287 -7.42 -9.86 5.08
CA MET A 287 -6.02 -10.21 5.36
C MET A 287 -5.36 -9.38 6.48
N ASN A 288 -6.07 -8.40 7.05
CA ASN A 288 -5.65 -7.68 8.26
C ASN A 288 -6.39 -8.19 9.51
N GLY A 289 -7.29 -9.17 9.36
CA GLY A 289 -8.08 -9.75 10.44
C GLY A 289 -9.38 -9.01 10.74
N TYR A 290 -9.82 -8.10 9.88
CA TYR A 290 -11.09 -7.41 10.02
C TYR A 290 -12.22 -8.17 9.31
N MET A 291 -13.37 -8.23 9.98
CA MET A 291 -14.58 -8.86 9.50
C MET A 291 -15.09 -8.18 8.23
N LEU A 292 -15.34 -8.97 7.20
CA LEU A 292 -15.89 -8.52 5.93
C LEU A 292 -17.43 -8.46 5.99
N THR A 293 -18.01 -7.65 5.12
CA THR A 293 -19.46 -7.50 4.93
C THR A 293 -19.79 -7.40 3.44
N GLY A 294 -21.05 -7.57 3.04
CA GLY A 294 -21.50 -7.47 1.66
C GLY A 294 -21.08 -8.65 0.78
N TRP A 295 -21.08 -8.45 -0.55
CA TRP A 295 -20.67 -9.45 -1.53
C TRP A 295 -19.17 -9.74 -1.45
N GLN A 296 -18.80 -11.02 -1.38
CA GLN A 296 -17.43 -11.48 -1.24
C GLN A 296 -17.12 -12.61 -2.24
N TRP A 297 -15.97 -12.51 -2.91
CA TRP A 297 -15.46 -13.55 -3.79
C TRP A 297 -14.38 -14.37 -3.07
N LYS A 298 -14.61 -15.67 -2.89
CA LYS A 298 -13.66 -16.57 -2.21
C LYS A 298 -13.71 -17.96 -2.84
N ASN A 299 -12.55 -18.52 -3.18
CA ASN A 299 -12.41 -19.87 -3.76
C ASN A 299 -13.32 -20.08 -4.99
N ASP A 300 -13.31 -19.11 -5.91
CA ASP A 300 -14.11 -19.09 -7.14
C ASP A 300 -15.63 -19.18 -6.93
N ARG A 301 -16.09 -18.74 -5.76
CA ARG A 301 -17.50 -18.70 -5.37
C ARG A 301 -17.81 -17.33 -4.80
N GLU A 302 -19.06 -16.91 -4.99
CA GLU A 302 -19.56 -15.63 -4.49
C GLU A 302 -20.47 -15.85 -3.29
N TYR A 303 -20.23 -15.12 -2.20
CA TYR A 303 -20.97 -15.19 -0.96
C TYR A 303 -21.48 -13.81 -0.58
N TYR A 304 -22.51 -13.74 0.27
CA TYR A 304 -22.95 -12.48 0.86
C TYR A 304 -22.86 -12.54 2.37
N LEU A 305 -22.25 -11.52 2.97
CA LEU A 305 -22.16 -11.32 4.41
C LEU A 305 -23.08 -10.17 4.81
N THR A 306 -23.86 -10.32 5.87
CA THR A 306 -24.72 -9.24 6.35
C THR A 306 -23.90 -8.04 6.84
N SER A 307 -24.58 -6.95 7.25
CA SER A 307 -23.92 -5.84 7.95
C SER A 307 -23.27 -6.24 9.28
N ASN A 308 -23.71 -7.35 9.88
CA ASN A 308 -23.10 -7.93 11.08
C ASN A 308 -22.01 -8.96 10.74
N GLY A 309 -21.72 -9.17 9.45
CA GLY A 309 -20.65 -10.03 8.95
C GLY A 309 -20.98 -11.52 8.84
N ASP A 310 -22.15 -11.96 9.31
CA ASP A 310 -22.56 -13.34 9.18
C ASP A 310 -22.96 -13.70 7.75
N MET A 311 -22.58 -14.89 7.30
CA MET A 311 -22.84 -15.42 5.97
C MET A 311 -24.33 -15.70 5.77
N VAL A 312 -24.88 -15.17 4.68
CA VAL A 312 -26.25 -15.47 4.24
C VAL A 312 -26.26 -16.76 3.43
N THR A 313 -27.24 -17.61 3.71
CA THR A 313 -27.54 -18.83 2.97
C THR A 313 -29.02 -18.90 2.62
N GLY A 314 -29.37 -19.68 1.61
CA GLY A 314 -30.74 -19.80 1.09
C GLY A 314 -31.15 -18.63 0.18
N TRP A 315 -32.46 -18.39 0.10
CA TRP A 315 -33.02 -17.29 -0.69
C TRP A 315 -32.63 -15.93 -0.11
N PHE A 316 -32.05 -15.09 -0.96
CA PHE A 316 -31.57 -13.77 -0.59
C PHE A 316 -32.04 -12.73 -1.61
N GLN A 317 -32.69 -11.66 -1.13
CA GLN A 317 -33.10 -10.56 -1.98
C GLN A 317 -32.15 -9.37 -1.81
N TYR A 318 -31.52 -8.95 -2.91
CA TYR A 318 -30.65 -7.78 -2.95
C TYR A 318 -31.02 -6.90 -4.14
N ASN A 319 -31.21 -5.60 -3.89
CA ASN A 319 -31.68 -4.64 -4.90
C ASN A 319 -32.93 -5.11 -5.68
N ARG A 320 -33.89 -5.70 -4.97
CA ARG A 320 -35.15 -6.28 -5.51
C ARG A 320 -34.96 -7.47 -6.45
N ILE A 321 -33.75 -8.03 -6.55
CA ILE A 321 -33.44 -9.24 -7.30
C ILE A 321 -33.26 -10.39 -6.30
N TRP A 322 -33.85 -11.54 -6.60
CA TRP A 322 -33.69 -12.75 -5.80
C TRP A 322 -32.48 -13.55 -6.29
N TYR A 323 -31.71 -14.07 -5.35
CA TYR A 323 -30.59 -14.97 -5.53
C TYR A 323 -30.75 -16.17 -4.61
N TYR A 324 -30.06 -17.26 -4.91
CA TYR A 324 -29.93 -18.39 -3.99
C TYR A 324 -28.46 -18.60 -3.62
N LEU A 325 -28.15 -18.53 -2.32
CA LEU A 325 -26.82 -18.70 -1.76
C LEU A 325 -26.70 -20.09 -1.11
N ASP A 326 -26.08 -21.01 -1.80
CA ASP A 326 -25.80 -22.34 -1.28
C ASP A 326 -24.63 -22.29 -0.26
N PRO A 327 -24.73 -22.95 0.91
CA PRO A 327 -23.68 -22.91 1.92
C PRO A 327 -22.33 -23.46 1.44
N GLU A 328 -22.34 -24.40 0.49
CA GLU A 328 -21.11 -24.96 -0.06
C GLU A 328 -20.74 -24.25 -1.35
N GLN A 329 -21.66 -24.16 -2.32
CA GLN A 329 -21.41 -23.70 -3.68
C GLN A 329 -21.44 -22.17 -3.83
N GLY A 330 -21.84 -21.42 -2.79
CA GLY A 330 -22.03 -19.97 -2.88
C GLY A 330 -23.25 -19.61 -3.74
N LYS A 331 -23.22 -18.45 -4.40
CA LYS A 331 -24.29 -18.00 -5.28
C LYS A 331 -24.46 -18.95 -6.47
N LEU A 332 -25.62 -19.61 -6.57
CA LEU A 332 -25.95 -20.45 -7.71
C LEU A 332 -26.17 -19.60 -8.96
N THR A 333 -25.64 -20.05 -10.10
CA THR A 333 -25.73 -19.38 -11.40
C THR A 333 -25.97 -20.40 -12.50
N GLY A 334 -26.79 -20.02 -13.49
CA GLY A 334 -27.06 -20.81 -14.69
C GLY A 334 -27.63 -22.22 -14.46
N THR A 335 -28.35 -22.44 -13.35
CA THR A 335 -28.74 -23.78 -12.92
C THR A 335 -30.17 -23.86 -12.40
N TRP A 336 -30.74 -25.06 -12.45
CA TRP A 336 -31.99 -25.39 -11.79
C TRP A 336 -31.77 -25.65 -10.31
N LEU A 337 -32.70 -25.17 -9.50
CA LEU A 337 -32.76 -25.39 -8.05
C LEU A 337 -34.08 -26.08 -7.72
N GLN A 338 -34.00 -27.24 -7.08
CA GLN A 338 -35.17 -27.92 -6.52
C GLN A 338 -35.28 -27.64 -5.03
N GLN A 339 -36.47 -27.22 -4.57
CA GLN A 339 -36.78 -27.08 -3.15
C GLN A 339 -38.11 -27.73 -2.85
N GLY A 340 -38.06 -28.90 -2.22
CA GLY A 340 -39.24 -29.75 -2.09
C GLY A 340 -39.78 -30.15 -3.46
N ASP A 341 -41.07 -29.88 -3.68
CA ASP A 341 -41.78 -30.20 -4.95
C ASP A 341 -41.71 -29.08 -6.00
N ASP A 342 -41.12 -27.94 -5.64
CA ASP A 342 -41.00 -26.76 -6.47
C ASP A 342 -39.62 -26.69 -7.14
N TRP A 343 -39.59 -26.19 -8.37
CA TRP A 343 -38.38 -25.94 -9.13
C TRP A 343 -38.25 -24.46 -9.43
N TYR A 344 -37.02 -23.97 -9.41
CA TYR A 344 -36.65 -22.59 -9.74
C TYR A 344 -35.46 -22.62 -10.68
N TYR A 345 -35.23 -21.54 -11.41
CA TYR A 345 -34.03 -21.40 -12.23
C TYR A 345 -33.28 -20.13 -11.85
N LEU A 346 -31.96 -20.25 -11.67
CA LEU A 346 -31.06 -19.12 -11.44
C LEU A 346 -30.36 -18.84 -12.77
N ASN A 347 -30.54 -17.64 -13.30
CA ASN A 347 -29.91 -17.17 -14.53
C ASN A 347 -28.38 -17.19 -14.43
N PRO A 348 -27.63 -17.05 -15.54
CA PRO A 348 -26.16 -17.00 -15.51
C PRO A 348 -25.56 -15.90 -14.62
N ASP A 349 -26.30 -14.82 -14.35
CA ASP A 349 -25.89 -13.75 -13.42
C ASP A 349 -26.27 -14.04 -11.95
N GLY A 350 -26.99 -15.14 -11.71
CA GLY A 350 -27.51 -15.60 -10.43
C GLY A 350 -28.90 -15.11 -10.08
N SER A 351 -29.50 -14.23 -10.89
CA SER A 351 -30.87 -13.75 -10.65
C SER A 351 -31.89 -14.88 -10.82
N MET A 352 -32.90 -14.92 -9.97
CA MET A 352 -34.02 -15.83 -10.12
C MET A 352 -34.80 -15.52 -11.40
N ALA A 353 -34.94 -16.52 -12.27
CA ALA A 353 -35.72 -16.41 -13.49
C ALA A 353 -37.22 -16.35 -13.20
N THR A 354 -37.92 -15.57 -14.02
CA THR A 354 -39.39 -15.48 -14.06
C THR A 354 -39.84 -15.42 -15.50
N GLY A 355 -41.08 -15.82 -15.77
CA GLY A 355 -41.64 -15.90 -17.11
C GLY A 355 -41.08 -17.06 -17.93
N TRP A 356 -41.01 -16.88 -19.25
CA TRP A 356 -40.56 -17.90 -20.18
C TRP A 356 -39.03 -18.12 -20.12
N LEU A 357 -38.62 -19.37 -20.00
CA LEU A 357 -37.23 -19.80 -19.98
C LEU A 357 -37.01 -20.90 -21.03
N LEU A 358 -36.01 -20.72 -21.89
CA LEU A 358 -35.50 -21.79 -22.76
C LEU A 358 -34.29 -22.45 -22.08
N SER A 359 -34.41 -23.71 -21.70
CA SER A 359 -33.35 -24.48 -21.06
C SER A 359 -33.19 -25.83 -21.76
N GLN A 360 -31.97 -26.13 -22.23
CA GLN A 360 -31.63 -27.39 -22.91
C GLN A 360 -32.59 -27.76 -24.06
N GLY A 361 -33.07 -26.77 -24.82
CA GLY A 361 -33.96 -26.98 -25.97
C GLY A 361 -35.45 -27.10 -25.64
N SER A 362 -35.82 -27.03 -24.36
CA SER A 362 -37.20 -27.07 -23.89
C SER A 362 -37.62 -25.73 -23.29
N TRP A 363 -38.86 -25.33 -23.53
CA TRP A 363 -39.45 -24.15 -22.91
C TRP A 363 -40.13 -24.50 -21.59
N TYR A 364 -39.88 -23.67 -20.59
CA TYR A 364 -40.46 -23.71 -19.26
C TYR A 364 -41.08 -22.35 -18.95
N TYR A 365 -42.04 -22.34 -18.02
CA TYR A 365 -42.61 -21.10 -17.50
C TYR A 365 -42.45 -21.03 -15.98
N LEU A 366 -41.81 -19.96 -15.51
CA LEU A 366 -41.58 -19.67 -14.10
C LEU A 366 -42.57 -18.59 -13.66
N ASP A 367 -43.33 -18.82 -12.60
CA ASP A 367 -44.37 -17.88 -12.14
C ASP A 367 -43.75 -16.50 -11.83
N PRO A 368 -44.23 -15.40 -12.44
CA PRO A 368 -43.67 -14.07 -12.21
C PRO A 368 -43.76 -13.56 -10.76
N ARG A 369 -44.58 -14.18 -9.91
CA ARG A 369 -44.78 -13.75 -8.53
C ARG A 369 -43.74 -14.34 -7.58
N ASP A 370 -43.35 -15.59 -7.79
CA ASP A 370 -42.50 -16.32 -6.84
C ASP A 370 -41.39 -17.16 -7.51
N GLY A 371 -41.33 -17.21 -8.85
CA GLY A 371 -40.28 -17.90 -9.61
C GLY A 371 -40.46 -19.42 -9.73
N ARG A 372 -41.56 -19.98 -9.19
CA ARG A 372 -41.81 -21.42 -9.24
C ARG A 372 -42.10 -21.87 -10.66
N MET A 373 -41.47 -22.96 -11.08
CA MET A 373 -41.77 -23.62 -12.34
C MET A 373 -43.21 -24.14 -12.32
N VAL A 374 -44.00 -23.67 -13.28
CA VAL A 374 -45.38 -24.11 -13.47
C VAL A 374 -45.38 -25.53 -14.03
N LYS A 375 -46.33 -26.34 -13.58
CA LYS A 375 -46.57 -27.72 -14.03
C LYS A 375 -48.06 -27.98 -14.14
N ASP A 376 -48.46 -28.76 -15.14
CA ASP A 376 -49.85 -29.21 -15.35
C ASP A 376 -50.88 -28.07 -15.43
N GLN A 377 -50.53 -27.00 -16.17
CA GLN A 377 -51.33 -25.77 -16.22
C GLN A 377 -51.22 -25.05 -17.57
N VAL A 378 -52.28 -24.35 -17.96
CA VAL A 378 -52.30 -23.46 -19.12
C VAL A 378 -51.80 -22.05 -18.74
N VAL A 379 -50.84 -21.52 -19.50
CA VAL A 379 -50.31 -20.16 -19.39
C VAL A 379 -50.56 -19.43 -20.71
N GLY A 380 -51.53 -18.52 -20.72
CA GLY A 380 -52.01 -17.90 -21.95
C GLY A 380 -52.68 -18.96 -22.85
N GLU A 381 -52.10 -19.23 -24.01
CA GLU A 381 -52.57 -20.26 -24.95
C GLU A 381 -51.71 -21.54 -24.90
N TYR A 382 -50.68 -21.58 -24.04
CA TYR A 382 -49.69 -22.65 -24.00
C TYR A 382 -49.94 -23.59 -22.82
N TYR A 383 -49.96 -24.90 -23.07
CA TYR A 383 -50.07 -25.91 -22.02
C TYR A 383 -48.69 -26.35 -21.54
N ILE A 384 -48.46 -26.26 -20.23
CA ILE A 384 -47.23 -26.72 -19.56
C ILE A 384 -47.51 -28.09 -18.95
N GLY A 385 -46.76 -29.12 -19.39
CA GLY A 385 -46.93 -30.50 -18.93
C GLY A 385 -46.54 -30.72 -17.47
N GLN A 386 -46.77 -31.94 -16.96
CA GLN A 386 -46.43 -32.31 -15.58
C GLN A 386 -44.92 -32.20 -15.25
N ASN A 387 -44.07 -32.30 -16.27
CA ASN A 387 -42.62 -32.15 -16.17
C ASN A 387 -42.16 -30.68 -16.35
N GLY A 388 -43.08 -29.72 -16.45
CA GLY A 388 -42.79 -28.31 -16.64
C GLY A 388 -42.43 -27.90 -18.07
N ILE A 389 -42.44 -28.84 -19.02
CA ILE A 389 -42.11 -28.57 -20.42
C ILE A 389 -43.37 -28.13 -21.15
N TRP A 390 -43.29 -27.02 -21.89
CA TRP A 390 -44.30 -26.64 -22.86
C TRP A 390 -44.51 -27.73 -23.91
N ALA A 391 -45.76 -28.15 -24.08
CA ALA A 391 -46.18 -29.04 -25.15
C ALA A 391 -46.88 -28.22 -26.26
N PRO A 392 -46.48 -28.36 -27.53
CA PRO A 392 -47.10 -27.68 -28.66
C PRO A 392 -48.52 -28.17 -28.97
#